data_AF-A0A0Q9U427-F1
#
_entry.id   AF-A0A0Q9U427-F1
#
_cell.length_a   1.000
_cell.length_b   1.000
_cell.length_c   1.000
_cell.angle_alpha   90.00
_cell.angle_beta   90.00
_cell.angle_gamma   90.00
#
_symmetry.space_group_name_H-M   'P 1'
#
loop_
_entity.id
_entity.type
_entity.pdbx_description
1 polymer ?
#
loop_
_entity_poly.entity_id
_entity_poly.type
_entity_poly.pdbx_seq_one_letter_code
_entity_poly.pdbx_strand_id
1 'polypeptide(L)'
;MSTDPRQERTLGQLVASATQDISALVRSEIALAKAEVSVQVKKAGVGGGLLAGAAVIVFYSVYFLFTTIAEGLQALGLPRWASFLIVTVFMLLVAAVLGYLGVRKMKTVDPTPAKTIAEAQGTIEAIKAAVEHPGTTVPAPRPEWDRPGLPAPVRADAPGTPAAPTSSSNGNAPGTPDPSRDA
;
A
#
# COMPACT_ATOMS: atom_id res chain seq x y z
N MET A 1 2.01 27.56 54.45
CA MET A 1 1.29 26.32 54.14
C MET A 1 0.60 26.55 52.80
N SER A 2 1.29 26.25 51.70
CA SER A 2 0.83 26.57 50.34
C SER A 2 0.12 25.34 49.80
N THR A 3 -1.18 25.46 49.56
CA THR A 3 -2.05 24.40 49.01
C THR A 3 -1.78 24.25 47.51
N ASP A 4 -1.31 23.06 47.12
CA ASP A 4 -1.05 22.68 45.73
C ASP A 4 -2.37 22.21 45.09
N PRO A 5 -2.94 22.91 44.08
CA PRO A 5 -4.24 22.58 43.47
C PRO A 5 -4.20 21.35 42.53
N ARG A 6 -3.22 20.45 42.67
CA ARG A 6 -2.98 19.31 41.77
C ARG A 6 -3.69 18.00 42.14
N GLN A 7 -4.39 17.93 43.27
CA GLN A 7 -5.25 16.80 43.67
C GLN A 7 -6.70 17.24 43.40
N GLU A 8 -7.53 16.67 42.52
CA GLU A 8 -7.61 15.33 41.94
C GLU A 8 -8.20 15.49 40.54
N ARG A 9 -7.42 15.29 39.47
CA ARG A 9 -8.04 15.15 38.14
C ARG A 9 -8.95 13.93 38.19
N THR A 10 -10.24 14.12 37.93
CA THR A 10 -11.20 13.01 37.95
C THR A 10 -10.83 12.00 36.86
N LEU A 11 -11.11 10.71 37.07
CA LEU A 11 -10.84 9.67 36.06
C LEU A 11 -11.42 10.02 34.68
N GLY A 12 -12.58 10.70 34.66
CA GLY A 12 -13.18 11.22 33.44
C GLY A 12 -12.33 12.27 32.72
N GLN A 13 -11.62 13.14 33.45
CA GLN A 13 -10.70 14.12 32.86
C GLN A 13 -9.43 13.49 32.32
N LEU A 14 -8.91 12.41 32.92
CA LEU A 14 -7.75 11.67 32.39
C LEU A 14 -8.11 10.95 31.09
N VAL A 15 -9.25 10.26 31.06
CA VAL A 15 -9.75 9.58 29.86
C VAL A 15 -10.05 10.59 28.74
N ALA A 16 -10.67 11.73 29.07
CA ALA A 16 -10.91 12.79 28.11
C ALA A 16 -9.61 13.36 27.53
N SER A 17 -8.60 13.62 28.38
CA SER A 17 -7.29 14.14 27.94
C SER A 17 -6.55 13.13 27.06
N ALA A 18 -6.51 11.84 27.46
CA ALA A 18 -5.87 10.79 26.68
C ALA A 18 -6.55 10.58 25.31
N THR A 19 -7.88 10.64 25.26
CA THR A 19 -8.64 10.55 24.00
C THR A 19 -8.33 11.74 23.09
N GLN A 20 -8.15 12.93 23.67
CA GLN A 20 -7.80 14.14 22.93
C GLN A 20 -6.37 14.09 22.38
N ASP A 21 -5.42 13.54 23.13
CA ASP A 21 -4.03 13.36 22.68
C ASP A 21 -3.94 12.33 21.55
N ILE A 22 -4.64 11.20 21.66
CA ILE A 22 -4.73 10.20 20.58
C ILE A 22 -5.36 10.82 19.34
N SER A 23 -6.43 11.60 19.49
CA SER A 23 -7.07 12.30 18.37
C SER A 23 -6.12 13.31 17.71
N ALA A 24 -5.27 13.97 18.48
CA ALA A 24 -4.27 14.90 17.98
C ALA A 24 -3.16 14.17 17.20
N LEU A 25 -2.69 13.02 17.68
CA LEU A 25 -1.71 12.16 16.99
C LEU A 25 -2.25 11.63 15.66
N VAL A 26 -3.46 11.07 15.66
CA VAL A 26 -4.08 10.56 14.42
C VAL A 26 -4.25 11.70 13.41
N ARG A 27 -4.66 12.88 13.86
CA ARG A 27 -4.80 14.04 12.98
C ARG A 27 -3.47 14.54 12.43
N SER A 28 -2.38 14.45 13.20
CA SER A 28 -1.05 14.85 12.74
C SER A 28 -0.47 13.87 11.73
N GLU A 29 -0.63 12.56 11.93
CA GLU A 29 -0.25 11.54 10.95
C GLU A 29 -1.02 11.71 9.63
N ILE A 30 -2.33 11.95 9.69
CA ILE A 30 -3.14 12.24 8.51
C ILE A 30 -2.67 13.52 7.82
N ALA A 31 -2.36 14.58 8.58
CA ALA A 31 -1.87 15.83 8.02
C ALA A 31 -0.52 15.65 7.31
N LEU A 32 0.38 14.87 7.90
CA LEU A 32 1.68 14.53 7.32
C LEU A 32 1.51 13.69 6.04
N ALA A 33 0.73 12.60 6.12
CA ALA A 33 0.45 11.75 4.96
C ALA A 33 -0.20 12.55 3.83
N LYS A 34 -1.15 13.43 4.15
CA LYS A 34 -1.76 14.33 3.18
C LYS A 34 -0.74 15.29 2.57
N ALA A 35 0.17 15.85 3.36
CA ALA A 35 1.22 16.73 2.85
C ALA A 35 2.14 15.98 1.88
N GLU A 36 2.59 14.79 2.24
CA GLU A 36 3.47 13.97 1.41
C GLU A 36 2.79 13.54 0.10
N VAL A 37 1.57 12.99 0.20
CA VAL A 37 0.77 12.63 -0.98
C VAL A 37 0.52 13.86 -1.86
N SER A 38 0.21 15.02 -1.28
CA SER A 38 -0.02 16.24 -2.08
C SER A 38 1.21 16.68 -2.87
N VAL A 39 2.42 16.52 -2.30
CA VAL A 39 3.68 16.81 -2.99
C VAL A 39 3.92 15.79 -4.11
N GLN A 40 3.68 14.50 -3.84
CA GLN A 40 3.80 13.45 -4.84
C GLN A 40 2.84 13.66 -6.02
N VAL A 41 1.56 13.95 -5.74
CA VAL A 41 0.53 14.23 -6.75
C VAL A 41 0.90 15.44 -7.60
N LYS A 42 1.39 16.53 -6.99
CA LYS A 42 1.85 17.71 -7.75
C LYS A 42 3.02 17.38 -8.66
N LYS A 43 4.03 16.67 -8.16
CA LYS A 43 5.20 16.26 -8.96
C LYS A 43 4.78 15.33 -10.10
N ALA A 44 3.92 14.35 -9.82
CA ALA A 44 3.37 13.46 -10.81
C ALA A 44 2.50 14.21 -11.84
N GLY A 45 1.72 15.20 -11.40
CA GLY A 45 0.89 16.04 -12.28
C GLY A 45 1.72 16.91 -13.22
N VAL A 46 2.78 17.55 -12.72
CA VAL A 46 3.71 18.32 -13.55
C VAL A 46 4.45 17.41 -14.52
N GLY A 47 4.99 16.29 -14.04
CA GLY A 47 5.67 15.31 -14.90
C GLY A 47 4.75 14.73 -15.98
N GLY A 48 3.53 14.34 -15.59
CA GLY A 48 2.50 13.86 -16.51
C GLY A 48 2.08 14.92 -17.53
N GLY A 49 1.91 16.18 -17.10
CA GLY A 49 1.60 17.30 -17.99
C GLY A 49 2.72 17.58 -18.99
N LEU A 50 3.99 17.55 -18.56
CA LEU A 50 5.15 17.71 -19.45
C LEU A 50 5.25 16.57 -20.46
N LEU A 51 5.06 15.32 -20.03
CA LEU A 51 5.06 14.17 -20.93
C LEU A 51 3.90 14.22 -21.92
N ALA A 52 2.70 14.62 -21.48
CA ALA A 52 1.57 14.82 -22.37
C ALA A 52 1.85 15.92 -23.40
N GLY A 53 2.41 17.06 -22.98
CA GLY A 53 2.83 18.14 -23.87
C GLY A 53 3.89 17.69 -24.88
N ALA A 54 4.92 16.97 -24.42
CA ALA A 54 5.96 16.41 -25.28
C ALA A 54 5.38 15.41 -26.30
N ALA A 55 4.46 14.54 -25.89
CA ALA A 55 3.79 13.60 -26.78
C ALA A 55 3.01 14.32 -27.88
N VAL A 56 2.30 15.41 -27.56
CA VAL A 56 1.59 16.25 -28.56
C VAL A 56 2.58 16.89 -29.52
N ILE A 57 3.68 17.45 -29.03
CA ILE A 57 4.70 18.08 -29.89
C ILE A 57 5.33 17.05 -30.83
N VAL A 58 5.72 15.87 -30.32
CA VAL A 58 6.26 14.78 -31.14
C VAL A 58 5.24 14.33 -32.18
N PHE A 59 3.98 14.15 -31.78
CA PHE A 59 2.90 13.76 -32.70
C PHE A 59 2.73 14.75 -33.86
N TYR A 60 2.69 16.06 -33.58
CA TYR A 60 2.64 17.07 -34.64
C TYR A 60 3.93 17.13 -35.46
N SER A 61 5.09 16.93 -34.84
CA SER A 61 6.39 16.95 -35.52
C SER A 61 6.54 15.83 -36.54
N VAL A 62 5.91 14.67 -36.31
CA VAL A 62 5.90 13.55 -37.26
C VAL A 62 5.27 13.96 -38.61
N TYR A 63 4.23 14.80 -38.61
CA TYR A 63 3.67 15.34 -39.86
C TYR A 63 4.71 16.17 -40.64
N PHE A 64 5.40 17.10 -39.96
CA PHE A 64 6.46 17.91 -40.56
C PHE A 64 7.66 17.08 -41.03
N LEU A 65 8.00 16.01 -40.31
CA LEU A 65 9.06 15.08 -40.70
C LEU A 65 8.73 14.43 -42.05
N PHE A 66 7.52 13.92 -42.23
CA PHE A 66 7.13 13.28 -43.49
C PHE A 66 7.07 14.27 -44.66
N THR A 67 6.60 15.50 -44.43
CA THR A 67 6.67 16.54 -45.48
C THR A 67 8.11 16.89 -45.84
N THR A 68 9.00 16.95 -44.84
CA THR A 68 10.44 17.21 -45.06
C THR A 68 11.08 16.09 -45.87
N ILE A 69 10.76 14.83 -45.58
CA ILE A 69 11.22 13.68 -46.36
C ILE A 69 10.70 13.77 -47.80
N ALA A 70 9.41 14.05 -48.00
CA ALA A 70 8.83 14.16 -49.34
C ALA A 70 9.46 15.30 -50.17
N GLU A 71 9.66 16.47 -49.58
CA GLU A 71 10.36 17.59 -50.24
C GLU A 71 11.84 17.24 -50.51
N GLY A 72 12.50 16.49 -49.62
CA GLY A 72 13.84 15.95 -49.83
C GLY A 72 13.91 14.99 -51.02
N LEU A 73 12.93 14.08 -51.17
CA LEU A 73 12.83 13.22 -52.35
C LEU A 73 12.57 14.05 -53.62
N GLN A 74 11.75 15.09 -53.54
CA GLN A 74 11.53 15.99 -54.67
C GLN A 74 12.83 16.70 -55.09
N ALA A 75 13.65 17.12 -54.13
CA ALA A 75 14.95 17.75 -54.38
C ALA A 75 15.95 16.81 -55.09
N LEU A 76 15.73 15.48 -55.04
CA LEU A 76 16.50 14.50 -55.82
C LEU A 76 16.04 14.36 -57.28
N GLY A 77 15.09 15.19 -57.72
CA GLY A 77 14.58 15.22 -59.09
C GLY A 77 13.29 14.43 -59.31
N LEU A 78 12.69 13.87 -58.26
CA LEU A 78 11.38 13.23 -58.39
C LEU A 78 10.27 14.28 -58.56
N PRO A 79 9.23 14.00 -59.37
CA PRO A 79 8.03 14.81 -59.39
C PRO A 79 7.42 14.88 -57.97
N ARG A 80 6.95 16.07 -57.58
CA ARG A 80 6.36 16.30 -56.24
C ARG A 80 5.34 15.23 -55.87
N TRP A 81 4.41 14.91 -56.77
CA TRP A 81 3.39 13.88 -56.50
C TRP A 81 3.98 12.50 -56.20
N ALA A 82 5.07 12.10 -56.87
CA ALA A 82 5.70 10.80 -56.70
C ALA A 82 6.43 10.72 -55.35
N SER A 83 7.10 11.79 -54.93
CA SER A 83 7.76 11.88 -53.63
C SER A 83 6.77 11.69 -52.48
N PHE A 84 5.64 12.40 -52.51
CA PHE A 84 4.59 12.26 -51.50
C PHE A 84 3.92 10.87 -51.55
N LEU A 85 3.75 10.29 -52.75
CA LEU A 85 3.22 8.93 -52.90
C LEU A 85 4.12 7.87 -52.26
N ILE A 86 5.45 7.97 -52.46
CA ILE A 86 6.42 7.04 -51.86
C ILE A 86 6.35 7.09 -50.33
N VAL A 87 6.33 8.30 -49.75
CA VAL A 87 6.21 8.47 -48.29
C VAL A 87 4.88 7.92 -47.79
N THR A 88 3.78 8.13 -48.52
CA THR A 88 2.46 7.60 -48.17
C THR A 88 2.44 6.07 -48.15
N VAL A 89 3.00 5.42 -49.18
CA VAL A 89 3.08 3.95 -49.23
C VAL A 89 3.94 3.42 -48.09
N PHE A 90 5.08 4.06 -47.82
CA PHE A 90 5.92 3.71 -46.67
C PHE A 90 5.15 3.78 -45.34
N MET A 91 4.39 4.85 -45.10
CA MET A 91 3.58 4.99 -43.90
C MET A 91 2.48 3.93 -43.80
N LEU A 92 1.81 3.59 -44.90
CA LEU A 92 0.79 2.54 -44.91
C LEU A 92 1.39 1.17 -44.58
N LEU A 93 2.60 0.87 -45.06
CA LEU A 93 3.30 -0.36 -44.70
C LEU A 93 3.64 -0.42 -43.21
N VAL A 94 4.18 0.67 -42.65
CA VAL A 94 4.48 0.76 -41.21
C VAL A 94 3.18 0.62 -40.39
N ALA A 95 2.11 1.31 -40.78
CA ALA A 95 0.81 1.23 -40.12
C ALA A 95 0.20 -0.17 -40.19
N ALA A 96 0.33 -0.86 -41.34
CA ALA A 96 -0.15 -2.24 -41.49
C ALA A 96 0.61 -3.19 -40.55
N VAL A 97 1.94 -3.06 -40.46
CA VAL A 97 2.77 -3.89 -39.55
C VAL A 97 2.42 -3.61 -38.09
N LEU A 98 2.36 -2.34 -37.68
CA LEU A 98 2.02 -1.97 -36.30
C LEU A 98 0.59 -2.38 -35.94
N GLY A 99 -0.38 -2.17 -36.83
CA GLY A 99 -1.76 -2.60 -36.65
C GLY A 99 -1.86 -4.11 -36.54
N TYR A 100 -1.14 -4.86 -37.38
CA TYR A 100 -1.10 -6.32 -37.32
C TYR A 100 -0.50 -6.82 -36.00
N LEU A 101 0.64 -6.27 -35.57
CA LEU A 101 1.27 -6.62 -34.29
C LEU A 101 0.37 -6.25 -33.10
N GLY A 102 -0.29 -5.09 -33.15
CA GLY A 102 -1.25 -4.64 -32.16
C GLY A 102 -2.44 -5.59 -32.03
N VAL A 103 -3.07 -5.96 -33.14
CA VAL A 103 -4.17 -6.94 -33.17
C VAL A 103 -3.70 -8.30 -32.64
N ARG A 104 -2.51 -8.76 -33.03
CA ARG A 104 -1.96 -10.03 -32.54
C ARG A 104 -1.71 -10.01 -31.04
N LYS A 105 -1.24 -8.88 -30.50
CA LYS A 105 -1.00 -8.72 -29.06
C LYS A 105 -2.31 -8.63 -28.29
N MET A 106 -3.31 -7.92 -28.79
CA MET A 106 -4.64 -7.87 -28.15
C MET A 106 -5.32 -9.24 -28.13
N LYS A 107 -5.15 -10.06 -29.17
CA LYS A 107 -5.64 -11.45 -29.20
C LYS A 107 -4.99 -12.38 -28.18
N THR A 108 -3.85 -12.00 -27.61
CA THR A 108 -3.14 -12.79 -26.58
C THR A 108 -3.42 -12.33 -25.16
N VAL A 109 -4.13 -11.22 -24.98
CA VAL A 109 -4.53 -10.73 -23.66
C VAL A 109 -5.94 -11.23 -23.40
N ASP A 110 -6.09 -12.18 -22.46
CA ASP A 110 -7.41 -12.54 -21.95
C ASP A 110 -8.04 -11.31 -21.29
N PRO A 111 -9.15 -10.76 -21.83
CA PRO A 111 -9.76 -9.53 -21.33
C PRO A 111 -10.48 -9.74 -19.99
N THR A 112 -10.59 -10.98 -19.54
CA THR A 112 -11.26 -11.33 -18.29
C THR A 112 -10.18 -11.55 -17.22
N PRO A 113 -10.02 -10.63 -16.26
CA PRO A 113 -9.22 -10.90 -15.07
C PRO A 113 -10.03 -11.88 -14.20
N ALA A 114 -10.07 -13.15 -14.63
CA ALA A 114 -10.92 -14.19 -14.04
C ALA A 114 -10.70 -14.32 -12.53
N LYS A 115 -9.45 -14.10 -12.08
CA LYS A 115 -9.09 -14.06 -10.66
C LYS A 115 -9.69 -12.86 -9.93
N THR A 116 -9.59 -11.65 -10.51
CA THR A 116 -10.15 -10.43 -9.91
C THR A 116 -11.67 -10.46 -9.87
N ILE A 117 -12.31 -11.03 -10.89
CA ILE A 117 -13.78 -11.19 -10.91
C ILE A 117 -14.21 -12.24 -9.89
N ALA A 118 -13.51 -13.37 -9.79
CA ALA A 118 -13.80 -14.40 -8.79
C ALA A 118 -13.66 -13.89 -7.35
N GLU A 119 -12.62 -13.09 -7.05
CA GLU A 119 -12.46 -12.50 -5.71
C GLU A 119 -13.50 -11.41 -5.41
N ALA A 120 -13.88 -10.59 -6.40
CA ALA A 120 -14.95 -9.63 -6.24
C ALA A 120 -16.30 -10.32 -5.99
N GLN A 121 -16.59 -11.41 -6.70
CA GLN A 121 -17.79 -12.23 -6.50
C GLN A 121 -17.80 -12.87 -5.11
N GLY A 122 -16.69 -13.46 -4.66
CA GLY A 122 -16.58 -14.04 -3.32
C GLY A 122 -16.76 -13.01 -2.20
N THR A 123 -16.30 -11.78 -2.42
CA THR A 123 -16.49 -10.68 -1.46
C THR A 123 -17.97 -10.26 -1.39
N ILE A 124 -18.65 -10.19 -2.53
CA ILE A 124 -20.09 -9.87 -2.60
C ILE A 124 -20.91 -10.99 -1.95
N GLU A 125 -20.56 -12.25 -2.17
CA GLU A 125 -21.22 -13.39 -1.53
C GLU A 125 -21.02 -13.39 -0.01
N ALA A 126 -19.81 -13.09 0.48
CA ALA A 126 -19.54 -12.96 1.92
C ALA A 126 -20.33 -11.82 2.57
N ILE A 127 -20.45 -10.67 1.88
CA ILE A 127 -21.26 -9.54 2.34
C ILE A 127 -22.75 -9.91 2.32
N LYS A 128 -23.23 -10.57 1.26
CA LYS A 128 -24.63 -10.97 1.14
C LYS A 128 -25.01 -11.99 2.21
N ALA A 129 -24.16 -12.97 2.48
CA ALA A 129 -24.34 -13.95 3.56
C ALA A 129 -24.39 -13.28 4.94
N ALA A 130 -23.58 -12.24 5.17
CA ALA A 130 -23.60 -11.46 6.41
C ALA A 130 -24.88 -10.60 6.57
N VAL A 131 -25.50 -10.19 5.45
CA VAL A 131 -26.75 -9.41 5.44
C VAL A 131 -27.99 -10.30 5.54
N GLU A 132 -28.01 -11.48 4.89
CA GLU A 132 -29.12 -12.45 4.94
C GLU A 132 -29.21 -13.18 6.29
N HIS A 133 -28.10 -13.30 7.02
CA HIS A 133 -28.07 -13.86 8.36
C HIS A 133 -27.58 -12.83 9.39
N PRO A 134 -28.41 -11.83 9.75
CA PRO A 134 -28.10 -10.89 10.82
C PRO A 134 -28.19 -11.61 12.17
N GLY A 135 -27.13 -12.36 12.52
CA GLY A 135 -27.06 -13.13 13.75
C GLY A 135 -26.22 -14.41 13.70
N THR A 136 -25.76 -14.87 12.52
CA THR A 136 -24.75 -15.94 12.50
C THR A 136 -23.40 -15.34 12.83
N THR A 137 -23.05 -15.38 14.12
CA THR A 137 -21.66 -15.31 14.55
C THR A 137 -20.90 -16.36 13.74
N VAL A 138 -19.81 -15.95 13.07
CA VAL A 138 -18.80 -16.91 12.63
C VAL A 138 -18.47 -17.70 13.90
N PRO A 139 -18.70 -19.03 13.94
CA PRO A 139 -18.36 -19.80 15.12
C PRO A 139 -16.90 -19.52 15.40
N ALA A 140 -16.59 -19.03 16.61
CA ALA A 140 -15.21 -18.86 17.01
C ALA A 140 -14.47 -20.15 16.66
N PRO A 141 -13.30 -20.09 15.98
CA PRO A 141 -12.55 -21.28 15.64
C PRO A 141 -12.50 -22.18 16.86
N ARG A 142 -12.97 -23.44 16.72
CA ARG A 142 -12.99 -24.35 17.86
C ARG A 142 -11.62 -24.30 18.49
N PRO A 143 -11.54 -24.04 19.80
CA PRO A 143 -10.26 -23.95 20.42
C PRO A 143 -9.47 -25.22 20.16
N GLU A 144 -8.17 -25.07 19.97
CA GLU A 144 -7.30 -26.20 19.67
C GLU A 144 -7.35 -27.31 20.72
N TRP A 145 -7.73 -26.98 21.96
CA TRP A 145 -7.96 -27.91 23.06
C TRP A 145 -9.19 -28.81 22.93
N ASP A 146 -10.11 -28.55 21.97
CA ASP A 146 -11.29 -29.38 21.69
C ASP A 146 -11.08 -30.37 20.53
N ARG A 147 -9.86 -30.49 20.00
CA ARG A 147 -9.58 -31.41 18.87
C ARG A 147 -9.44 -32.85 19.38
N PRO A 148 -10.15 -33.83 18.79
CA PRO A 148 -9.97 -35.24 19.10
C PRO A 148 -8.51 -35.66 18.82
N GLY A 149 -7.80 -36.13 19.85
CA GLY A 149 -6.42 -36.60 19.74
C GLY A 149 -5.33 -35.63 20.21
N LEU A 150 -5.69 -34.45 20.75
CA LEU A 150 -4.71 -33.65 21.51
C LEU A 150 -4.47 -34.28 22.90
N PRO A 151 -3.22 -34.32 23.40
CA PRO A 151 -2.97 -34.69 24.79
C PRO A 151 -3.71 -33.71 25.72
N ALA A 152 -4.30 -34.23 26.80
CA ALA A 152 -5.04 -33.42 27.75
C ALA A 152 -4.18 -32.26 28.26
N PRO A 153 -4.75 -31.04 28.43
CA PRO A 153 -4.00 -29.90 28.94
C PRO A 153 -3.36 -30.29 30.28
N VAL A 154 -2.03 -30.14 30.36
CA VAL A 154 -1.28 -30.33 31.61
C VAL A 154 -1.86 -29.34 32.60
N ARG A 155 -2.51 -29.85 33.65
CA ARG A 155 -3.04 -29.03 34.73
C ARG A 155 -1.84 -28.29 35.34
N ALA A 156 -1.75 -26.99 35.13
CA ALA A 156 -0.79 -26.18 35.85
C ALA A 156 -1.28 -26.16 37.30
N ASP A 157 -0.71 -27.05 38.11
CA ASP A 157 -0.87 -27.00 39.55
C ASP A 157 -0.41 -25.61 39.99
N ALA A 158 -1.34 -24.84 40.53
CA ALA A 158 -1.08 -23.49 41.00
C ALA A 158 0.10 -23.52 41.98
N PRO A 159 1.17 -22.72 41.79
CA PRO A 159 2.24 -22.66 42.76
C PRO A 159 1.73 -22.07 44.08
N GLY A 160 1.61 -22.92 45.10
CA GLY A 160 1.74 -22.59 46.52
C GLY A 160 0.72 -21.62 47.13
N THR A 161 -0.27 -22.17 47.82
CA THR A 161 -0.89 -21.50 48.98
C THR A 161 0.19 -21.21 50.05
N PRO A 162 0.27 -20.00 50.63
CA PRO A 162 1.37 -19.63 51.52
C PRO A 162 1.23 -20.29 52.90
N ALA A 163 2.25 -21.07 53.28
CA ALA A 163 2.45 -21.50 54.66
C ALA A 163 3.32 -20.45 55.40
N ALA A 164 2.83 -19.99 56.55
CA ALA A 164 3.50 -19.03 57.43
C ALA A 164 4.59 -19.71 58.30
N PRO A 165 5.34 -18.98 59.17
CA PRO A 165 6.77 -18.79 59.05
C PRO A 165 7.60 -19.66 60.02
N THR A 166 8.83 -19.97 59.65
CA THR A 166 9.86 -20.43 60.60
C THR A 166 11.16 -19.66 60.40
N SER A 167 11.57 -19.00 61.47
CA SER A 167 12.85 -18.31 61.71
C SER A 167 14.08 -19.19 61.48
N SER A 168 15.08 -18.69 60.76
CA SER A 168 16.53 -18.95 61.01
C SER A 168 17.32 -18.17 59.93
N SER A 169 17.99 -17.06 60.27
CA SER A 169 19.39 -16.99 60.71
C SER A 169 20.42 -17.05 59.57
N ASN A 170 21.24 -16.00 59.50
CA ASN A 170 22.49 -15.84 58.74
C ASN A 170 22.38 -15.82 57.19
N GLY A 171 23.04 -14.94 56.47
CA GLY A 171 24.10 -13.99 56.81
C GLY A 171 24.93 -13.73 55.55
N ASN A 172 25.43 -12.50 55.47
CA ASN A 172 26.58 -12.03 54.68
C ASN A 172 26.31 -11.19 53.43
N ALA A 173 27.08 -10.09 53.41
CA ALA A 173 26.91 -8.83 52.71
C ALA A 173 27.42 -8.83 51.24
N PRO A 174 27.21 -7.73 50.48
CA PRO A 174 27.44 -7.66 49.04
C PRO A 174 28.91 -7.40 48.66
N GLY A 175 29.39 -8.08 47.62
CA GLY A 175 30.67 -7.78 46.97
C GLY A 175 30.57 -6.52 46.10
N THR A 176 31.53 -5.62 46.31
CA THR A 176 31.77 -4.36 45.58
C THR A 176 32.34 -4.59 44.17
N PRO A 177 32.00 -3.79 43.15
CA PRO A 177 32.63 -3.85 41.82
C PRO A 177 34.02 -3.19 41.76
N ASP A 178 34.93 -3.81 41.02
CA ASP A 178 36.32 -3.41 40.73
C ASP A 178 36.40 -2.36 39.59
N PRO A 179 37.02 -1.18 39.78
CA PRO A 179 37.09 -0.12 38.78
C PRO A 179 38.34 -0.12 37.88
N SER A 180 39.07 -1.22 37.73
CA SER A 180 40.35 -1.24 36.96
C SER A 180 40.26 -1.75 35.51
N ARG A 181 39.06 -1.89 34.96
CA ARG A 181 38.86 -2.29 33.57
C ARG A 181 38.38 -1.08 32.78
N ASP A 182 39.32 -0.38 32.14
CA ASP A 182 39.18 0.47 30.94
C ASP A 182 40.31 1.50 30.94
N ALA A 183 41.43 1.11 30.32
CA ALA A 183 42.51 1.98 29.85
C ALA A 183 42.61 1.85 28.32
#